data_AF-A0A925F7E6-F1
#
_entry.id   AF-A0A925F7E6-F1
#
_cell.length_a   1.000
_cell.length_b   1.000
_cell.length_c   1.000
_cell.angle_alpha   90.00
_cell.angle_beta   90.00
_cell.angle_gamma   90.00
#
_symmetry.space_group_name_H-M   'P 1'
#
loop_
_entity.id
_entity.type
_entity.pdbx_description
1 polymer ?
#
loop_
_entity_poly.entity_id
_entity_poly.type
_entity_poly.pdbx_seq_one_letter_code
_entity_poly.pdbx_strand_id
1 'polypeptide(L)'
;QNLVNAYKTDASGLPLLDTFNDVDVKNDQGLKMEDPFTPHTGPLDPRLDWTVGRRGILYKDFKIHNLDFIRDQTYAGPYSPKKHVASKAYTLTGVGWTNLTANNYRLIRYATVLLWLAECEVEVGSLARAAELVNLVRNRAANPDDFVKKAIQGATRDDYTTTSEPAGNYVIKPYASFATKELARKAVRFETRLEFAMEGHRFFDLVRWGIAADVLNAYVTKEGEKRTYKKGSRFQKGKHEYYPLPQEAIDNAFKAGQPTLVQNPAYK
;
A
#
# COMPACT_ATOMS: atom_id res chain seq x y z
N GLN A 1 -8.08 -3.97 4.74
CA GLN A 1 -7.66 -3.58 6.09
C GLN A 1 -6.16 -3.82 6.31
N ASN A 2 -5.64 -5.01 5.99
CA ASN A 2 -4.23 -5.39 6.16
C ASN A 2 -3.18 -4.36 5.66
N LEU A 3 -3.41 -3.68 4.51
CA LEU A 3 -2.51 -2.62 4.04
C LEU A 3 -2.47 -1.43 4.99
N VAL A 4 -3.63 -0.97 5.47
CA VAL A 4 -3.73 0.17 6.40
C VAL A 4 -3.06 -0.15 7.73
N ASN A 5 -3.27 -1.38 8.23
CA ASN A 5 -2.61 -1.88 9.42
C ASN A 5 -1.08 -1.82 9.34
N ALA A 6 -0.50 -2.01 8.16
CA ALA A 6 0.95 -1.97 7.97
C ALA A 6 1.55 -0.59 8.28
N TYR A 7 0.77 0.48 8.22
CA TYR A 7 1.23 1.82 8.56
C TYR A 7 1.22 2.12 10.06
N LYS A 8 0.81 1.18 10.93
CA LYS A 8 0.98 1.37 12.38
C LYS A 8 2.45 1.39 12.75
N THR A 9 2.78 2.34 13.61
CA THR A 9 4.10 2.45 14.23
C THR A 9 4.02 2.21 15.73
N ASP A 10 5.16 2.01 16.36
CA ASP A 10 5.27 2.09 17.81
C ASP A 10 5.47 3.55 18.26
N ALA A 11 5.59 3.76 19.59
CA ALA A 11 5.85 5.08 20.15
C ALA A 11 7.21 5.68 19.73
N SER A 12 8.16 4.84 19.28
CA SER A 12 9.45 5.28 18.74
C SER A 12 9.37 5.65 17.25
N GLY A 13 8.20 5.48 16.61
CA GLY A 13 7.99 5.78 15.21
C GLY A 13 8.51 4.71 14.25
N LEU A 14 8.80 3.50 14.74
CA LEU A 14 9.20 2.38 13.90
C LEU A 14 7.99 1.51 13.52
N PRO A 15 7.96 0.88 12.33
CA PRO A 15 6.85 0.03 11.92
C PRO A 15 6.74 -1.23 12.77
N LEU A 16 5.51 -1.69 13.02
CA LEU A 16 5.25 -2.95 13.73
C LEU A 16 5.53 -4.18 12.83
N LEU A 17 6.80 -4.54 12.63
CA LEU A 17 7.22 -5.50 11.60
C LEU A 17 6.50 -6.87 11.66
N ASP A 18 6.27 -7.39 12.86
CA ASP A 18 5.69 -8.73 13.05
C ASP A 18 4.21 -8.68 13.50
N THR A 19 3.79 -7.62 14.21
CA THR A 19 2.47 -7.52 14.86
C THR A 19 1.54 -6.48 14.24
N PHE A 20 1.94 -5.88 13.09
CA PHE A 20 1.12 -4.83 12.46
C PHE A 20 -0.32 -5.25 12.22
N ASN A 21 -0.61 -6.55 12.02
CA ASN A 21 -1.94 -6.99 11.64
C ASN A 21 -2.78 -7.63 12.76
N ASP A 22 -2.28 -7.62 14.00
CA ASP A 22 -2.94 -8.27 15.14
C ASP A 22 -4.22 -7.51 15.55
N VAL A 23 -4.12 -6.18 15.57
CA VAL A 23 -5.23 -5.26 15.87
C VAL A 23 -5.44 -4.32 14.70
N ASP A 24 -6.69 -4.13 14.31
CA ASP A 24 -7.01 -3.25 13.20
C ASP A 24 -6.85 -1.77 13.57
N VAL A 25 -6.29 -0.99 12.64
CA VAL A 25 -6.52 0.45 12.60
C VAL A 25 -8.03 0.67 12.51
N LYS A 26 -8.55 1.45 13.47
CA LYS A 26 -9.98 1.74 13.59
C LYS A 26 -10.51 2.31 12.27
N ASN A 27 -11.62 1.73 11.81
CA ASN A 27 -12.26 2.07 10.55
C ASN A 27 -13.78 2.13 10.72
N ASP A 28 -14.47 2.60 9.70
CA ASP A 28 -15.91 2.86 9.69
C ASP A 28 -16.72 1.78 8.96
N GLN A 29 -16.19 0.55 8.88
CA GLN A 29 -16.92 -0.58 8.32
C GLN A 29 -18.27 -0.77 9.04
N GLY A 30 -19.35 -0.75 8.25
CA GLY A 30 -20.71 -0.95 8.75
C GLY A 30 -21.37 0.29 9.34
N LEU A 31 -20.68 1.43 9.38
CA LEU A 31 -21.26 2.70 9.81
C LEU A 31 -22.00 3.39 8.65
N LYS A 32 -23.12 4.03 8.96
CA LYS A 32 -23.86 4.89 8.05
C LYS A 32 -23.15 6.24 7.86
N MET A 33 -23.63 7.03 6.92
CA MET A 33 -23.04 8.32 6.55
C MET A 33 -23.02 9.32 7.72
N GLU A 34 -24.11 9.34 8.48
CA GLU A 34 -24.42 10.24 9.58
C GLU A 34 -23.84 9.80 10.94
N ASP A 35 -23.41 8.54 11.04
CA ASP A 35 -22.90 8.01 12.31
C ASP A 35 -21.64 8.77 12.77
N PRO A 36 -21.50 9.09 14.06
CA PRO A 36 -20.30 9.72 14.57
C PRO A 36 -19.11 8.75 14.44
N PHE A 37 -17.98 9.27 13.97
CA PHE A 37 -16.76 8.48 13.84
C PHE A 37 -15.52 9.28 14.21
N THR A 38 -14.80 8.81 15.22
CA THR A 38 -13.44 9.28 15.54
C THR A 38 -12.42 8.40 14.84
N PRO A 39 -11.58 8.96 13.95
CA PRO A 39 -10.50 8.21 13.32
C PRO A 39 -9.51 7.62 14.34
N HIS A 40 -8.71 6.65 13.90
CA HIS A 40 -7.72 5.99 14.76
C HIS A 40 -6.77 7.01 15.41
N THR A 41 -6.59 6.90 16.73
CA THR A 41 -5.78 7.82 17.55
C THR A 41 -4.38 7.29 17.85
N GLY A 42 -4.13 6.01 17.59
CA GLY A 42 -2.80 5.41 17.74
C GLY A 42 -1.79 5.93 16.72
N PRO A 43 -0.49 5.72 16.97
CA PRO A 43 0.60 6.17 16.12
C PRO A 43 0.56 5.51 14.73
N LEU A 44 0.70 6.33 13.70
CA LEU A 44 0.67 5.93 12.28
C LEU A 44 1.82 6.57 11.51
N ASP A 45 2.27 5.89 10.46
CA ASP A 45 3.16 6.46 9.45
C ASP A 45 2.35 7.40 8.52
N PRO A 46 2.80 8.65 8.31
CA PRO A 46 2.05 9.69 7.58
C PRO A 46 1.76 9.34 6.11
N ARG A 47 2.53 8.42 5.52
CA ARG A 47 2.30 7.98 4.14
C ARG A 47 0.96 7.27 3.96
N LEU A 48 0.34 6.78 5.05
CA LEU A 48 -0.99 6.17 5.01
C LEU A 48 -2.00 7.09 4.32
N ASP A 49 -2.06 8.34 4.76
CA ASP A 49 -3.09 9.29 4.33
C ASP A 49 -2.78 9.96 2.99
N TRP A 50 -1.59 9.71 2.44
CA TRP A 50 -1.29 9.95 1.02
C TRP A 50 -1.61 8.76 0.13
N THR A 51 -1.70 7.56 0.70
CA THR A 51 -1.88 6.31 -0.03
C THR A 51 -3.36 5.93 -0.17
N VAL A 52 -4.15 6.08 0.89
CA VAL A 52 -5.57 5.70 0.92
C VAL A 52 -6.45 6.84 1.47
N GLY A 53 -7.71 6.87 1.05
CA GLY A 53 -8.77 7.60 1.72
C GLY A 53 -9.35 6.78 2.87
N ARG A 54 -9.57 7.42 4.02
CA ARG A 54 -10.22 6.84 5.20
C ARG A 54 -11.12 7.89 5.88
N ARG A 55 -12.22 7.46 6.50
CA ARG A 55 -13.24 8.36 7.04
C ARG A 55 -12.66 9.44 7.96
N GLY A 56 -13.11 10.67 7.77
CA GLY A 56 -12.70 11.83 8.56
C GLY A 56 -11.38 12.47 8.14
N ILE A 57 -10.72 11.97 7.10
CA ILE A 57 -9.46 12.52 6.59
C ILE A 57 -9.69 13.18 5.24
N LEU A 58 -9.09 14.35 5.03
CA LEU A 58 -9.19 15.08 3.78
C LEU A 58 -8.66 14.24 2.60
N TYR A 59 -9.51 14.01 1.60
CA TYR A 59 -9.13 13.34 0.37
C TYR A 59 -8.57 14.37 -0.61
N LYS A 60 -7.28 14.65 -0.50
CA LYS A 60 -6.56 15.66 -1.29
C LYS A 60 -7.23 17.03 -1.16
N ASP A 61 -7.72 17.59 -2.25
CA ASP A 61 -8.43 18.87 -2.38
C ASP A 61 -9.90 18.66 -2.79
N PHE A 62 -10.43 17.43 -2.67
CA PHE A 62 -11.82 17.11 -3.01
C PHE A 62 -12.78 17.42 -1.86
N LYS A 63 -12.73 16.61 -0.80
CA LYS A 63 -13.57 16.70 0.41
C LYS A 63 -13.05 15.73 1.48
N ILE A 64 -13.51 15.87 2.72
CA ILE A 64 -13.22 14.91 3.81
C ILE A 64 -13.77 13.55 3.42
N HIS A 65 -13.03 12.45 3.51
CA HIS A 65 -13.52 11.12 3.11
C HIS A 65 -14.64 10.60 4.03
N ASN A 66 -15.67 9.97 3.47
CA ASN A 66 -16.80 9.34 4.18
C ASN A 66 -17.44 8.25 3.29
N LEU A 67 -18.56 7.67 3.71
CA LEU A 67 -19.24 6.55 3.05
C LEU A 67 -19.61 6.82 1.58
N ASP A 68 -19.83 8.07 1.19
CA ASP A 68 -20.11 8.49 -0.19
C ASP A 68 -18.98 8.17 -1.20
N PHE A 69 -17.78 7.85 -0.70
CA PHE A 69 -16.67 7.37 -1.54
C PHE A 69 -16.73 5.86 -1.84
N ILE A 70 -17.61 5.12 -1.16
CA ILE A 70 -17.63 3.66 -1.17
C ILE A 70 -18.98 3.17 -1.67
N ARG A 71 -18.98 2.54 -2.85
CA ARG A 71 -20.19 1.94 -3.42
C ARG A 71 -20.77 0.81 -2.55
N ASP A 72 -19.90 -0.04 -2.01
CA ASP A 72 -20.29 -1.17 -1.15
C ASP A 72 -19.12 -1.55 -0.24
N GLN A 73 -19.26 -1.28 1.07
CA GLN A 73 -18.23 -1.60 2.05
C GLN A 73 -18.07 -3.11 2.29
N THR A 74 -19.08 -3.94 2.03
CA THR A 74 -18.97 -5.40 2.20
C THR A 74 -18.01 -6.01 1.17
N TYR A 75 -17.99 -5.44 -0.04
CA TYR A 75 -17.12 -5.84 -1.13
C TYR A 75 -15.78 -5.06 -1.14
N ALA A 76 -15.83 -3.73 -1.23
CA ALA A 76 -14.65 -2.88 -1.38
C ALA A 76 -13.94 -2.57 -0.06
N GLY A 77 -14.70 -2.56 1.04
CA GLY A 77 -14.24 -2.06 2.33
C GLY A 77 -14.29 -0.56 2.52
N PRO A 78 -13.85 -0.06 3.69
CA PRO A 78 -14.06 1.32 4.11
C PRO A 78 -13.02 2.31 3.53
N TYR A 79 -12.13 1.85 2.65
CA TYR A 79 -11.01 2.65 2.15
C TYR A 79 -11.12 2.86 0.64
N SER A 80 -10.63 4.00 0.17
CA SER A 80 -10.50 4.30 -1.27
C SER A 80 -9.03 4.41 -1.66
N PRO A 81 -8.61 3.97 -2.86
CA PRO A 81 -7.26 4.27 -3.35
C PRO A 81 -7.10 5.79 -3.47
N LYS A 82 -5.94 6.35 -3.10
CA LYS A 82 -5.67 7.80 -3.17
C LYS A 82 -4.40 8.16 -3.93
N LYS A 83 -3.38 7.30 -3.88
CA LYS A 83 -2.03 7.60 -4.38
C LYS A 83 -1.98 8.08 -5.84
N HIS A 84 -2.68 7.38 -6.73
CA HIS A 84 -2.69 7.67 -8.18
C HIS A 84 -3.83 8.59 -8.62
N VAL A 85 -4.70 9.02 -7.71
CA VAL A 85 -5.78 9.95 -8.04
C VAL A 85 -5.18 11.35 -8.13
N ALA A 86 -5.35 12.04 -9.26
CA ALA A 86 -4.93 13.43 -9.36
C ALA A 86 -5.68 14.29 -8.34
N SER A 87 -5.05 15.36 -7.85
CA SER A 87 -5.80 16.36 -7.08
C SER A 87 -6.81 17.05 -8.01
N LYS A 88 -7.91 17.55 -7.47
CA LYS A 88 -8.97 18.28 -8.18
C LYS A 88 -8.39 19.41 -9.04
N ALA A 89 -7.39 20.14 -8.53
CA ALA A 89 -6.68 21.17 -9.29
C ALA A 89 -5.97 20.66 -10.57
N TYR A 90 -5.67 19.37 -10.66
CA TYR A 90 -5.01 18.71 -11.81
C TYR A 90 -5.92 17.73 -12.56
N THR A 91 -7.23 17.76 -12.28
CA THR A 91 -8.23 17.04 -13.08
C THR A 91 -8.65 17.89 -14.28
N LEU A 92 -8.72 17.27 -15.47
CA LEU A 92 -9.13 17.95 -16.69
C LEU A 92 -10.66 18.11 -16.68
N THR A 93 -11.15 19.29 -16.31
CA THR A 93 -12.58 19.63 -16.37
C THR A 93 -12.97 20.07 -17.80
N GLY A 94 -14.16 19.69 -18.27
CA GLY A 94 -14.70 20.15 -19.57
C GLY A 94 -14.57 19.18 -20.75
N VAL A 95 -14.00 17.99 -20.54
CA VAL A 95 -13.81 16.94 -21.57
C VAL A 95 -14.78 15.75 -21.41
N GLY A 96 -15.90 15.94 -20.71
CA GLY A 96 -16.93 14.92 -20.46
C GLY A 96 -16.55 13.85 -19.43
N TRP A 97 -15.26 13.61 -19.19
CA TRP A 97 -14.73 12.65 -18.23
C TRP A 97 -13.94 13.36 -17.12
N THR A 98 -14.49 13.41 -15.91
CA THR A 98 -13.92 14.14 -14.76
C THR A 98 -12.73 13.44 -14.09
N ASN A 99 -12.30 12.28 -14.61
CA ASN A 99 -11.20 11.47 -14.09
C ASN A 99 -9.93 11.53 -14.96
N LEU A 100 -9.91 12.34 -16.01
CA LEU A 100 -8.72 12.51 -16.85
C LEU A 100 -7.71 13.45 -16.19
N THR A 101 -6.43 13.11 -16.32
CA THR A 101 -5.32 13.91 -15.79
C THR A 101 -4.09 13.77 -16.68
N ALA A 102 -3.32 14.84 -16.81
CA ALA A 102 -2.01 14.83 -17.47
C ALA A 102 -0.87 14.45 -16.50
N ASN A 103 -1.20 13.97 -15.30
CA ASN A 103 -0.20 13.60 -14.31
C ASN A 103 0.57 12.35 -14.74
N ASN A 104 1.88 12.49 -14.95
CA ASN A 104 2.74 11.40 -15.42
C ASN A 104 2.72 10.19 -14.47
N TYR A 105 2.75 8.99 -15.04
CA TYR A 105 3.00 7.78 -14.27
C TYR A 105 4.49 7.65 -13.96
N ARG A 106 4.85 7.43 -12.69
CA ARG A 106 6.24 7.24 -12.29
C ARG A 106 6.54 5.75 -12.28
N LEU A 107 7.25 5.27 -13.30
CA LEU A 107 7.64 3.86 -13.40
C LEU A 107 8.77 3.49 -12.43
N ILE A 108 9.77 4.36 -12.31
CA ILE A 108 10.90 4.23 -11.37
C ILE A 108 11.08 5.57 -10.67
N ARG A 109 11.18 5.54 -9.34
CA ARG A 109 11.46 6.72 -8.51
C ARG A 109 12.83 6.59 -7.88
N TYR A 110 13.43 7.69 -7.46
CA TYR A 110 14.71 7.63 -6.74
C TYR A 110 14.63 6.77 -5.47
N ALA A 111 13.49 6.80 -4.76
CA ALA A 111 13.25 5.90 -3.62
C ALA A 111 13.34 4.41 -3.99
N THR A 112 12.99 4.03 -5.23
CA THR A 112 13.15 2.65 -5.73
C THR A 112 14.61 2.26 -5.76
N VAL A 113 15.47 3.13 -6.31
CA VAL A 113 16.92 2.90 -6.37
C VAL A 113 17.51 2.81 -4.96
N LEU A 114 17.11 3.72 -4.06
CA LEU A 114 17.56 3.70 -2.67
C LEU A 114 17.20 2.41 -1.95
N LEU A 115 15.96 1.93 -2.08
CA LEU A 115 15.50 0.73 -1.38
C LEU A 115 16.00 -0.57 -2.02
N TRP A 116 16.22 -0.61 -3.34
CA TRP A 116 16.93 -1.72 -3.97
C TRP A 116 18.39 -1.78 -3.53
N LEU A 117 19.09 -0.64 -3.48
CA LEU A 117 20.44 -0.61 -2.96
C LEU A 117 20.46 -1.03 -1.48
N ALA A 118 19.53 -0.53 -0.66
CA ALA A 118 19.43 -0.96 0.74
C ALA A 118 19.24 -2.47 0.88
N GLU A 119 18.44 -3.08 0.01
CA GLU A 119 18.27 -4.53 -0.03
C GLU A 119 19.58 -5.26 -0.36
N CYS A 120 20.31 -4.79 -1.39
CA CYS A 120 21.63 -5.33 -1.73
C CYS A 120 22.65 -5.18 -0.58
N GLU A 121 22.69 -4.01 0.07
CA GLU A 121 23.57 -3.71 1.20
C GLU A 121 23.29 -4.64 2.38
N VAL A 122 22.01 -4.95 2.65
CA VAL A 122 21.65 -5.99 3.62
C VAL A 122 22.25 -7.32 3.21
N GLU A 123 22.11 -7.75 1.95
CA GLU A 123 22.58 -9.06 1.51
C GLU A 123 24.10 -9.22 1.53
N VAL A 124 24.87 -8.16 1.25
CA VAL A 124 26.34 -8.18 1.37
C VAL A 124 26.84 -7.92 2.79
N GLY A 125 25.96 -7.65 3.75
CA GLY A 125 26.28 -7.50 5.18
C GLY A 125 26.62 -6.06 5.61
N SER A 126 26.42 -5.08 4.74
CA SER A 126 26.67 -3.65 4.99
C SER A 126 25.45 -3.00 5.66
N LEU A 127 25.17 -3.40 6.91
CA LEU A 127 23.93 -3.05 7.60
C LEU A 127 23.81 -1.57 7.94
N ALA A 128 24.92 -0.90 8.26
CA ALA A 128 24.93 0.54 8.50
C ALA A 128 24.50 1.32 7.25
N ARG A 129 25.04 0.94 6.08
CA ARG A 129 24.69 1.56 4.80
C ARG A 129 23.22 1.31 4.43
N ALA A 130 22.73 0.10 4.66
CA ALA A 130 21.31 -0.22 4.47
C ALA A 130 20.41 0.68 5.33
N ALA A 131 20.77 0.91 6.60
CA ALA A 131 20.02 1.79 7.49
C ALA A 131 20.02 3.25 7.00
N GLU A 132 21.17 3.77 6.56
CA GLU A 132 21.27 5.12 5.96
C GLU A 132 20.31 5.29 4.78
N LEU A 133 20.29 4.34 3.84
CA LEU A 133 19.47 4.39 2.63
C LEU A 133 17.98 4.33 2.93
N VAL A 134 17.57 3.45 3.86
CA VAL A 134 16.18 3.40 4.37
C VAL A 134 15.82 4.73 5.03
N ASN A 135 16.73 5.29 5.83
CA ASN A 135 16.49 6.52 6.56
C ASN A 135 16.36 7.74 5.65
N LEU A 136 16.96 7.77 4.46
CA LEU A 136 16.70 8.82 3.47
C LEU A 136 15.20 8.87 3.09
N VAL A 137 14.58 7.70 2.87
CA VAL A 137 13.15 7.61 2.55
C VAL A 137 12.28 8.00 3.74
N ARG A 138 12.64 7.50 4.93
CA ARG A 138 11.91 7.76 6.17
C ARG A 138 11.98 9.22 6.61
N ASN A 139 13.15 9.86 6.49
CA ASN A 139 13.33 11.27 6.84
C ASN A 139 12.48 12.18 5.95
N ARG A 140 12.38 11.88 4.64
CA ARG A 140 11.42 12.58 3.77
C ARG A 140 9.99 12.37 4.24
N ALA A 141 9.60 11.13 4.53
CA ALA A 141 8.25 10.84 5.01
C ALA A 141 7.96 11.46 6.39
N ALA A 142 8.98 11.76 7.19
CA ALA A 142 8.87 12.37 8.51
C ALA A 142 8.75 13.89 8.51
N ASN A 143 8.79 14.54 7.34
CA ASN A 143 8.64 15.99 7.22
C ASN A 143 7.21 16.43 7.60
N PRO A 144 7.01 17.19 8.71
CA PRO A 144 5.68 17.58 9.18
C PRO A 144 4.95 18.55 8.24
N ASP A 145 5.68 19.25 7.38
CA ASP A 145 5.10 20.14 6.38
C ASP A 145 4.30 19.34 5.33
N ASP A 146 4.74 18.11 5.04
CA ASP A 146 4.10 17.19 4.10
C ASP A 146 2.99 16.35 4.75
N PHE A 147 2.69 16.52 6.03
CA PHE A 147 1.62 15.77 6.68
C PHE A 147 0.25 16.25 6.18
N VAL A 148 -0.65 15.31 5.92
CA VAL A 148 -2.05 15.65 5.61
C VAL A 148 -2.62 16.44 6.78
N LYS A 149 -3.10 17.65 6.51
CA LYS A 149 -3.66 18.53 7.52
C LYS A 149 -5.08 18.12 7.87
N LYS A 150 -5.45 18.30 9.14
CA LYS A 150 -6.82 18.10 9.62
C LYS A 150 -7.74 19.05 8.87
N ALA A 151 -8.91 18.54 8.50
CA ALA A 151 -9.95 19.33 7.86
C ALA A 151 -11.23 19.28 8.70
N ILE A 152 -11.97 20.39 8.68
CA ILE A 152 -13.26 20.57 9.35
C ILE A 152 -14.32 20.71 8.27
N GLN A 153 -15.39 19.92 8.37
CA GLN A 153 -16.51 19.94 7.43
C GLN A 153 -17.20 21.31 7.47
N GLY A 154 -17.48 21.87 6.29
CA GLY A 154 -18.24 23.11 6.13
C GLY A 154 -19.75 22.87 6.06
N ALA A 155 -20.47 23.82 5.46
CA ALA A 155 -21.93 23.80 5.38
C ALA A 155 -22.48 22.68 4.48
N THR A 156 -21.85 22.47 3.32
CA THR A 156 -22.19 21.36 2.41
C THR A 156 -21.13 20.27 2.46
N ARG A 157 -21.41 19.12 1.82
CA ARG A 157 -20.53 17.95 1.79
C ARG A 157 -19.17 18.23 1.14
N ASP A 158 -19.13 19.14 0.17
CA ASP A 158 -17.95 19.50 -0.59
C ASP A 158 -17.17 20.67 0.05
N ASP A 159 -17.76 21.34 1.04
CA ASP A 159 -17.11 22.44 1.75
C ASP A 159 -16.23 21.93 2.89
N TYR A 160 -15.03 22.49 3.04
CA TYR A 160 -14.16 22.21 4.17
C TYR A 160 -13.20 23.38 4.42
N THR A 161 -12.63 23.43 5.62
CA THR A 161 -11.46 24.25 5.95
C THR A 161 -10.36 23.38 6.52
N THR A 162 -9.10 23.70 6.24
CA THR A 162 -7.93 23.01 6.82
C THR A 162 -7.42 23.75 8.05
N THR A 163 -6.81 23.01 8.98
CA THR A 163 -6.10 23.59 10.13
C THR A 163 -4.59 23.42 9.99
N SER A 164 -3.81 23.95 10.95
CA SER A 164 -2.38 23.69 11.06
C SER A 164 -2.03 22.28 11.55
N GLU A 165 -2.99 21.61 12.20
CA GLU A 165 -2.79 20.32 12.86
C GLU A 165 -2.73 19.16 11.87
N PRO A 166 -1.96 18.10 12.15
CA PRO A 166 -2.00 16.87 11.36
C PRO A 166 -3.37 16.16 11.49
N ALA A 167 -3.80 15.50 10.41
CA ALA A 167 -5.08 14.79 10.37
C ALA A 167 -5.08 13.46 11.16
N GLY A 168 -3.90 12.97 11.53
CA GLY A 168 -3.72 11.77 12.37
C GLY A 168 -2.55 11.93 13.32
N ASN A 169 -2.41 10.98 14.23
CA ASN A 169 -1.25 10.89 15.12
C ASN A 169 -0.06 10.31 14.33
N TYR A 170 0.63 11.15 13.58
CA TYR A 170 1.75 10.73 12.74
C TYR A 170 3.04 10.63 13.54
N VAL A 171 3.55 9.40 13.67
CA VAL A 171 4.79 9.10 14.40
C VAL A 171 5.68 8.23 13.53
N ILE A 172 6.75 8.83 13.02
CA ILE A 172 7.74 8.19 12.16
C ILE A 172 9.14 8.69 12.54
N LYS A 173 10.11 7.77 12.67
CA LYS A 173 11.52 8.10 12.96
C LYS A 173 12.48 7.22 12.16
N PRO A 174 13.70 7.68 11.88
CA PRO A 174 14.74 6.83 11.29
C PRO A 174 15.12 5.67 12.22
N TYR A 175 15.56 4.55 11.65
CA TYR A 175 16.20 3.49 12.42
C TYR A 175 17.56 3.96 12.93
N ALA A 176 17.85 3.75 14.22
CA ALA A 176 19.16 4.10 14.78
C ALA A 176 20.27 3.20 14.20
N SER A 177 20.02 1.90 14.12
CA SER A 177 20.87 0.90 13.47
C SER A 177 20.08 -0.38 13.21
N PHE A 178 20.65 -1.30 12.43
CA PHE A 178 20.14 -2.67 12.32
C PHE A 178 21.04 -3.64 13.09
N ALA A 179 20.47 -4.27 14.12
CA ALA A 179 21.21 -5.20 14.98
C ALA A 179 21.59 -6.52 14.27
N THR A 180 20.76 -6.98 13.33
CA THR A 180 20.99 -8.23 12.60
C THR A 180 20.60 -8.11 11.13
N LYS A 181 21.15 -9.00 10.29
CA LYS A 181 20.81 -9.09 8.86
C LYS A 181 19.32 -9.43 8.67
N GLU A 182 18.77 -10.26 9.55
CA GLU A 182 17.37 -10.68 9.54
C GLU A 182 16.45 -9.49 9.81
N LEU A 183 16.77 -8.69 10.84
CA LEU A 183 16.03 -7.48 11.16
C LEU A 183 16.13 -6.47 10.01
N ALA A 184 17.34 -6.24 9.48
CA ALA A 184 17.56 -5.34 8.37
C ALA A 184 16.74 -5.74 7.14
N ARG A 185 16.74 -7.03 6.78
CA ARG A 185 15.96 -7.56 5.67
C ARG A 185 14.47 -7.34 5.88
N LYS A 186 13.95 -7.66 7.07
CA LYS A 186 12.53 -7.39 7.40
C LYS A 186 12.20 -5.90 7.27
N ALA A 187 13.03 -5.04 7.86
CA ALA A 187 12.85 -3.59 7.85
C ALA A 187 12.85 -3.01 6.43
N VAL A 188 13.83 -3.36 5.59
CA VAL A 188 13.92 -2.90 4.19
C VAL A 188 12.70 -3.38 3.39
N ARG A 189 12.33 -4.67 3.49
CA ARG A 189 11.16 -5.22 2.77
C ARG A 189 9.85 -4.58 3.23
N PHE A 190 9.74 -4.22 4.51
CA PHE A 190 8.58 -3.53 5.05
C PHE A 190 8.55 -2.06 4.61
N GLU A 191 9.69 -1.38 4.60
CA GLU A 191 9.80 -0.01 4.08
C GLU A 191 9.42 0.07 2.60
N THR A 192 9.88 -0.86 1.77
CA THR A 192 9.47 -1.04 0.36
C THR A 192 7.95 -1.20 0.22
N ARG A 193 7.31 -1.94 1.14
CA ARG A 193 5.86 -2.10 1.16
C ARG A 193 5.12 -0.78 1.42
N LEU A 194 5.58 0.01 2.38
CA LEU A 194 4.97 1.28 2.75
C LEU A 194 5.20 2.32 1.64
N GLU A 195 6.45 2.44 1.19
CA GLU A 195 6.83 3.44 0.20
C GLU A 195 6.16 3.20 -1.16
N PHE A 196 6.02 1.94 -1.59
CA PHE A 196 5.45 1.58 -2.90
C PHE A 196 4.03 1.02 -2.85
N ALA A 197 3.33 1.21 -1.73
CA ALA A 197 1.93 0.81 -1.64
C ALA A 197 1.11 1.43 -2.79
N MET A 198 0.24 0.62 -3.40
CA MET A 198 -0.60 0.98 -4.55
C MET A 198 0.12 1.21 -5.89
N GLU A 199 1.44 1.01 -5.98
CA GLU A 199 2.23 1.22 -7.22
C GLU A 199 2.47 -0.07 -8.04
N GLY A 200 1.83 -1.19 -7.68
CA GLY A 200 1.88 -2.44 -8.48
C GLY A 200 3.10 -3.35 -8.24
N HIS A 201 4.05 -2.97 -7.38
CA HIS A 201 5.30 -3.74 -7.18
C HIS A 201 5.17 -4.95 -6.23
N ARG A 202 4.24 -4.89 -5.25
CA ARG A 202 4.23 -5.82 -4.10
C ARG A 202 4.21 -7.29 -4.49
N PHE A 203 3.47 -7.68 -5.52
CA PHE A 203 3.40 -9.08 -5.93
C PHE A 203 4.77 -9.59 -6.42
N PHE A 204 5.41 -8.83 -7.32
CA PHE A 204 6.73 -9.17 -7.87
C PHE A 204 7.80 -9.21 -6.78
N ASP A 205 7.75 -8.29 -5.82
CA ASP A 205 8.63 -8.32 -4.65
C ASP A 205 8.48 -9.61 -3.84
N LEU A 206 7.23 -10.01 -3.56
CA LEU A 206 6.98 -11.25 -2.82
C LEU A 206 7.46 -12.50 -3.56
N VAL A 207 7.30 -12.54 -4.88
CA VAL A 207 7.75 -13.66 -5.73
C VAL A 207 9.28 -13.72 -5.77
N ARG A 208 9.97 -12.62 -6.07
CA ARG A 208 11.45 -12.61 -6.14
C ARG A 208 12.11 -12.89 -4.79
N TRP A 209 11.43 -12.57 -3.69
CA TRP A 209 11.88 -12.91 -2.34
C TRP A 209 11.59 -14.36 -1.94
N GLY A 210 10.82 -15.11 -2.73
CA GLY A 210 10.46 -16.50 -2.44
C GLY A 210 9.44 -16.67 -1.31
N ILE A 211 8.73 -15.60 -0.92
CA ILE A 211 7.80 -15.58 0.23
C ILE A 211 6.34 -15.32 -0.16
N ALA A 212 6.01 -15.36 -1.46
CA ALA A 212 4.67 -15.08 -1.96
C ALA A 212 3.58 -15.98 -1.35
N ALA A 213 3.82 -17.29 -1.31
CA ALA A 213 2.85 -18.23 -0.75
C ALA A 213 2.55 -17.94 0.73
N ASP A 214 3.56 -17.74 1.55
CA ASP A 214 3.39 -17.52 2.99
C ASP A 214 2.64 -16.21 3.26
N VAL A 215 3.05 -15.12 2.60
CA VAL A 215 2.45 -13.80 2.79
C VAL A 215 1.02 -13.74 2.24
N LEU A 216 0.78 -14.27 1.04
CA LEU A 216 -0.54 -14.19 0.41
C LEU A 216 -1.55 -15.13 1.08
N ASN A 217 -1.13 -16.32 1.53
CA ASN A 217 -2.00 -17.21 2.29
C ASN A 217 -2.35 -16.61 3.66
N ALA A 218 -1.39 -16.05 4.39
CA ALA A 218 -1.69 -15.34 5.63
C ALA A 218 -2.65 -14.15 5.42
N TYR A 219 -2.48 -13.42 4.31
CA TYR A 219 -3.35 -12.30 3.92
C TYR A 219 -4.79 -12.76 3.62
N VAL A 220 -5.00 -13.77 2.78
CA VAL A 220 -6.36 -14.22 2.42
C VAL A 220 -7.08 -14.88 3.60
N THR A 221 -6.35 -15.56 4.49
CA THR A 221 -6.92 -16.06 5.75
C THR A 221 -7.45 -14.91 6.58
N LYS A 222 -6.63 -13.88 6.84
CA LYS A 222 -7.06 -12.78 7.72
C LYS A 222 -8.08 -11.84 7.09
N GLU A 223 -7.92 -11.48 5.83
CA GLU A 223 -8.89 -10.61 5.15
C GLU A 223 -10.16 -11.35 4.73
N GLY A 224 -10.13 -12.69 4.64
CA GLY A 224 -11.31 -13.53 4.41
C GLY A 224 -12.32 -13.48 5.56
N GLU A 225 -11.88 -13.17 6.79
CA GLU A 225 -12.76 -12.87 7.93
C GLU A 225 -13.59 -11.59 7.71
N LYS A 226 -13.09 -10.67 6.87
CA LYS A 226 -13.69 -9.34 6.64
C LYS A 226 -14.39 -9.25 5.28
N ARG A 227 -13.94 -10.04 4.30
CA ARG A 227 -14.40 -10.03 2.91
C ARG A 227 -14.69 -11.45 2.48
N THR A 228 -15.97 -11.79 2.45
CA THR A 228 -16.45 -13.16 2.23
C THR A 228 -15.96 -13.76 0.90
N TYR A 229 -15.87 -12.97 -0.18
CA TYR A 229 -15.36 -13.43 -1.48
C TYR A 229 -13.88 -13.85 -1.47
N LYS A 230 -13.11 -13.51 -0.43
CA LYS A 230 -11.72 -13.97 -0.26
C LYS A 230 -11.64 -15.29 0.51
N LYS A 231 -12.71 -15.69 1.21
CA LYS A 231 -12.72 -16.90 2.03
C LYS A 231 -12.51 -18.13 1.14
N GLY A 232 -11.59 -19.00 1.54
CA GLY A 232 -11.23 -20.20 0.78
C GLY A 232 -10.25 -19.96 -0.39
N SER A 233 -9.86 -18.71 -0.67
CA SER A 233 -8.79 -18.45 -1.63
C SER A 233 -7.46 -19.03 -1.14
N ARG A 234 -6.64 -19.55 -2.06
CA ARG A 234 -5.33 -20.12 -1.74
C ARG A 234 -4.29 -19.81 -2.81
N PHE A 235 -3.11 -19.41 -2.38
CA PHE A 235 -1.91 -19.34 -3.20
C PHE A 235 -1.14 -20.66 -3.12
N GLN A 236 -0.93 -21.33 -4.27
CA GLN A 236 -0.16 -22.55 -4.35
C GLN A 236 1.29 -22.23 -4.73
N LYS A 237 2.22 -22.54 -3.81
CA LYS A 237 3.66 -22.44 -4.04
C LYS A 237 4.10 -23.33 -5.20
N GLY A 238 4.98 -22.82 -6.05
CA GLY A 238 5.48 -23.48 -7.26
C GLY A 238 4.48 -23.50 -8.42
N LYS A 239 3.37 -22.75 -8.32
CA LYS A 239 2.35 -22.64 -9.37
C LYS A 239 1.98 -21.19 -9.62
N HIS A 240 1.44 -20.52 -8.61
CA HIS A 240 0.82 -19.19 -8.76
C HIS A 240 1.81 -18.02 -8.79
N GLU A 241 3.13 -18.28 -8.71
CA GLU A 241 4.18 -17.27 -8.84
C GLU A 241 4.24 -16.65 -10.24
N TYR A 242 3.89 -17.43 -11.28
CA TYR A 242 3.90 -17.01 -12.66
C TYR A 242 2.59 -17.40 -13.35
N TYR A 243 2.13 -16.59 -14.29
CA TYR A 243 0.94 -16.92 -15.07
C TYR A 243 1.18 -18.15 -15.96
N PRO A 244 0.13 -18.94 -16.25
CA PRO A 244 0.20 -19.92 -17.31
C PRO A 244 0.46 -19.21 -18.65
N LEU A 245 1.19 -19.87 -19.53
CA LEU A 245 1.26 -19.41 -20.92
C LEU A 245 -0.16 -19.46 -21.52
N PRO A 246 -0.58 -18.44 -22.30
CA PRO A 246 -1.86 -18.47 -22.99
C PRO A 246 -1.96 -19.72 -23.89
N GLN A 247 -3.07 -20.47 -23.77
CA GLN A 247 -3.23 -21.73 -24.50
C GLN A 247 -3.11 -21.55 -26.02
N GLU A 248 -3.74 -20.50 -26.56
CA GLU A 248 -3.66 -20.15 -27.98
C GLU A 248 -2.22 -19.88 -28.46
N ALA A 249 -1.36 -19.32 -27.60
CA ALA A 249 0.04 -19.12 -27.94
C ALA A 249 0.80 -20.46 -28.06
N ILE A 250 0.45 -21.46 -27.23
CA ILE A 250 1.01 -22.81 -27.33
C ILE A 250 0.50 -23.50 -28.60
N ASP A 251 -0.80 -23.43 -28.85
CA ASP A 251 -1.46 -24.09 -29.98
C ASP A 251 -0.96 -23.56 -31.34
N ASN A 252 -0.50 -22.30 -31.39
CA ASN A 252 0.05 -21.69 -32.59
C ASN A 252 1.58 -21.80 -32.72
N ALA A 253 2.29 -22.27 -31.70
CA ALA A 253 3.75 -22.25 -31.66
C ALA A 253 4.38 -23.57 -32.16
N PHE A 254 4.35 -23.79 -33.48
CA PHE A 254 4.95 -24.97 -34.12
C PHE A 254 6.04 -24.59 -35.12
N LYS A 255 7.09 -25.41 -35.19
CA LYS A 255 8.13 -25.34 -36.24
C LYS A 255 8.36 -26.73 -36.80
N ALA A 256 8.15 -26.90 -38.11
CA ALA A 256 8.23 -28.20 -38.78
C ALA A 256 7.37 -29.31 -38.13
N GLY A 257 6.15 -28.95 -37.71
CA GLY A 257 5.21 -29.89 -37.06
C GLY A 257 5.53 -30.23 -35.59
N GLN A 258 6.57 -29.63 -35.00
CA GLN A 258 6.95 -29.84 -33.61
C GLN A 258 6.59 -28.63 -32.75
N PRO A 259 6.04 -28.81 -31.52
CA PRO A 259 5.75 -27.71 -30.62
C PRO A 259 7.05 -27.04 -30.16
N THR A 260 7.07 -25.71 -30.17
CA THR A 260 8.23 -24.88 -29.78
C THR A 260 8.00 -24.13 -28.47
N LEU A 261 6.74 -23.99 -28.05
CA LEU A 261 6.35 -23.42 -26.77
C LEU A 261 5.72 -24.50 -25.90
N VAL A 262 6.20 -24.65 -24.67
CA VAL A 262 5.74 -25.68 -23.73
C VAL A 262 5.23 -25.01 -22.46
N GLN A 263 4.10 -25.48 -21.94
CA GLN A 263 3.52 -24.96 -20.71
C GLN A 263 4.46 -25.16 -19.50
N ASN A 264 4.39 -24.22 -18.56
CA ASN A 264 4.99 -24.34 -17.24
C ASN A 264 4.53 -25.64 -16.56
N PRO A 265 5.44 -26.47 -15.99
CA PRO A 265 5.07 -27.78 -15.42
C PRO A 265 3.93 -27.76 -14.41
N ALA A 266 3.75 -26.65 -13.68
CA ALA A 266 2.70 -26.48 -12.68
C ALA A 266 1.28 -26.29 -13.25
N TYR A 267 1.18 -26.10 -14.57
CA TYR A 267 -0.07 -25.88 -15.31
C TYR A 267 -0.33 -26.94 -16.39
N LYS A 268 0.43 -28.05 -16.35
CA LYS A 268 0.13 -29.23 -17.15
C LYS A 268 -0.98 -30.07 -16.52
#